data_AF-A0A6L9QHK5-F1
#
_entry.id   AF-A0A6L9QHK5-F1
#
_cell.length_a   1.000
_cell.length_b   1.000
_cell.length_c   1.000
_cell.angle_alpha   90.00
_cell.angle_beta   90.00
_cell.angle_gamma   90.00
#
_symmetry.space_group_name_H-M   'P 1'
#
loop_
_entity.id
_entity.type
_entity.pdbx_description
1 polymer ?
#
loop_
_entity_poly.entity_id
_entity_poly.type
_entity_poly.pdbx_seq_one_letter_code
_entity_poly.pdbx_strand_id
1 'polypeptide(L)'
;MTTAAVGAAFGQRERNPPPHRVTSILHAPGGETYAYEYPSLSSKRAEPRGIYRENETVEVVCQLRDGEPVSNPGDGRPNYAVSAWDQLANGSWLPDIYTSLGHKRGPKPPPGIELCQDQTSAPAPVP
;
A
#
# COMPACT_ATOMS: atom_id res chain seq x y z
N MET A 1 54.67 -14.93 -20.11
CA MET A 1 53.45 -14.28 -20.60
C MET A 1 52.36 -14.64 -19.61
N THR A 2 51.95 -13.68 -18.77
CA THR A 2 51.09 -13.91 -17.61
C THR A 2 49.74 -13.27 -17.90
N THR A 3 48.71 -14.07 -18.11
CA THR A 3 47.35 -13.57 -18.30
C THR A 3 46.62 -13.62 -16.96
N ALA A 4 46.35 -12.44 -16.40
CA ALA A 4 45.55 -12.28 -15.20
C ALA A 4 44.06 -12.51 -15.53
N ALA A 5 43.42 -13.43 -14.81
CA ALA A 5 41.98 -13.58 -14.79
C ALA A 5 41.39 -12.50 -13.85
N VAL A 6 40.61 -11.57 -14.41
CA VAL A 6 39.84 -10.60 -13.64
C VAL A 6 38.56 -11.30 -13.16
N GLY A 7 38.50 -11.60 -11.88
CA GLY A 7 37.29 -12.07 -11.20
C GLY A 7 36.24 -10.97 -11.21
N ALA A 8 35.10 -11.23 -11.86
CA ALA A 8 33.91 -10.41 -11.70
C ALA A 8 33.31 -10.69 -10.32
N ALA A 9 33.57 -9.80 -9.36
CA ALA A 9 32.83 -9.77 -8.11
C ALA A 9 31.38 -9.38 -8.43
N PHE A 10 30.46 -10.35 -8.34
CA PHE A 10 29.04 -10.08 -8.20
C PHE A 10 28.84 -9.36 -6.87
N GLY A 11 28.89 -8.03 -6.91
CA GLY A 11 28.40 -7.20 -5.83
C GLY A 11 26.92 -7.49 -5.66
N GLN A 12 26.58 -8.29 -4.65
CA GLN A 12 25.25 -8.26 -4.07
C GLN A 12 25.05 -6.82 -3.62
N ARG A 13 24.36 -6.01 -4.45
CA ARG A 13 23.72 -4.80 -3.95
C ARG A 13 22.85 -5.28 -2.79
N GLU A 14 23.25 -4.93 -1.58
CA GLU A 14 22.32 -4.85 -0.46
C GLU A 14 21.14 -4.07 -1.00
N ARG A 15 20.06 -4.80 -1.33
CA ARG A 15 18.77 -4.20 -1.59
C ARG A 15 18.42 -3.60 -0.25
N ASN A 16 18.73 -2.31 -0.06
CA ASN A 16 18.08 -1.53 0.98
C ASN A 16 16.59 -1.87 0.84
N PRO A 17 15.96 -2.44 1.88
CA PRO A 17 14.54 -2.68 1.83
C PRO A 17 13.88 -1.36 1.42
N PRO A 18 12.83 -1.39 0.57
CA PRO A 18 12.10 -0.18 0.24
C PRO A 18 11.77 0.57 1.54
N PRO A 19 11.81 1.91 1.57
CA PRO A 19 11.46 2.65 2.77
C PRO A 19 10.03 2.26 3.19
N HIS A 20 9.95 1.47 4.25
CA HIS A 20 8.69 1.07 4.85
C HIS A 20 8.26 2.11 5.87
N ARG A 21 6.95 2.37 5.95
CA ARG A 21 6.39 3.29 6.94
C ARG A 21 5.39 2.58 7.82
N VAL A 22 5.64 2.63 9.13
CA VAL A 22 4.67 2.19 10.13
C VAL A 22 3.58 3.26 10.26
N THR A 23 2.32 2.84 10.17
CA THR A 23 1.13 3.65 10.37
C THR A 23 0.14 2.89 11.25
N SER A 24 -0.83 3.57 11.83
CA SER A 24 -1.94 2.93 12.53
C SER A 24 -3.20 2.93 11.68
N ILE A 25 -4.05 1.92 11.87
CA ILE A 25 -5.43 1.95 11.39
C ILE A 25 -6.21 2.96 12.20
N LEU A 26 -6.87 3.88 11.52
CA LEU A 26 -7.73 4.89 12.12
C LEU A 26 -9.06 4.95 11.39
N HIS A 27 -10.09 5.35 12.12
CA HIS A 27 -11.41 5.61 11.57
C HIS A 27 -11.98 4.36 10.88
N ALA A 28 -11.78 3.17 11.44
CA ALA A 28 -12.36 1.94 10.98
C ALA A 28 -13.85 1.85 11.41
N PRO A 29 -14.81 1.77 10.48
CA PRO A 29 -16.23 1.66 10.83
C PRO A 29 -16.50 0.40 11.64
N GLY A 30 -17.09 0.55 12.83
CA GLY A 30 -17.30 -0.59 13.74
C GLY A 30 -16.01 -1.17 14.34
N GLY A 31 -14.89 -0.46 14.24
CA GLY A 31 -13.60 -0.83 14.83
C GLY A 31 -12.74 -1.77 13.99
N GLU A 32 -13.17 -2.13 12.77
CA GLU A 32 -12.40 -3.00 11.87
C GLU A 32 -12.47 -2.50 10.42
N THR A 33 -11.38 -2.71 9.67
CA THR A 33 -11.30 -2.47 8.22
C THR A 33 -10.74 -3.70 7.52
N TYR A 34 -10.85 -3.72 6.19
CA TYR A 34 -10.49 -4.86 5.37
C TYR A 34 -9.31 -4.56 4.47
N ALA A 35 -8.46 -5.56 4.29
CA ALA A 35 -7.43 -5.57 3.27
C ALA A 35 -7.80 -6.54 2.14
N TYR A 36 -7.28 -6.25 0.96
CA TYR A 36 -7.74 -6.77 -0.31
C TYR A 36 -6.57 -7.32 -1.14
N GLU A 37 -6.84 -8.27 -2.03
CA GLU A 37 -5.84 -8.83 -2.96
C GLU A 37 -5.35 -7.78 -3.96
N TYR A 38 -6.24 -6.86 -4.37
CA TYR A 38 -5.97 -5.77 -5.29
C TYR A 38 -6.49 -4.45 -4.71
N PRO A 39 -6.04 -3.27 -5.21
CA PRO A 39 -6.50 -1.95 -4.76
C PRO A 39 -7.91 -1.63 -5.28
N SER A 40 -8.86 -2.48 -4.93
CA SER A 40 -10.27 -2.44 -5.32
C SER A 40 -11.13 -3.14 -4.27
N LEU A 41 -12.24 -2.50 -3.89
CA LEU A 41 -13.25 -3.06 -2.98
C LEU A 41 -13.97 -4.27 -3.59
N SER A 42 -13.95 -4.39 -4.93
CA SER A 42 -14.51 -5.53 -5.66
C SER A 42 -13.61 -6.77 -5.62
N SER A 43 -12.34 -6.61 -5.26
CA SER A 43 -11.43 -7.74 -5.14
C SER A 43 -11.69 -8.56 -3.87
N LYS A 44 -11.16 -9.79 -3.85
CA LYS A 44 -11.26 -10.63 -2.66
C LYS A 44 -10.49 -10.00 -1.51
N ARG A 45 -10.93 -10.31 -0.29
CA ARG A 45 -10.14 -10.01 0.91
C ARG A 45 -8.82 -10.77 0.85
N ALA A 46 -7.76 -10.13 1.29
CA ALA A 46 -6.42 -10.70 1.25
C ALA A 46 -6.30 -11.92 2.19
N GLU A 47 -5.55 -12.93 1.76
CA GLU A 47 -5.16 -14.09 2.55
C GLU A 47 -3.65 -14.04 2.87
N PRO A 48 -3.21 -14.47 4.06
CA PRO A 48 -4.01 -15.04 5.16
C PRO A 48 -4.68 -13.98 6.05
N ARG A 49 -4.49 -12.68 5.75
CA ARG A 49 -4.89 -11.59 6.65
C ARG A 49 -5.65 -10.48 5.91
N GLY A 50 -6.98 -10.55 6.00
CA GLY A 50 -7.88 -9.59 5.36
C GLY A 50 -8.59 -8.63 6.31
N ILE A 51 -8.33 -8.67 7.62
CA ILE A 51 -9.00 -7.83 8.63
C ILE A 51 -7.95 -7.17 9.54
N TYR A 52 -8.14 -5.88 9.79
CA TYR A 52 -7.31 -5.05 10.66
C TYR A 52 -8.19 -4.23 11.60
N ARG A 53 -7.76 -4.06 12.85
CA ARG A 53 -8.55 -3.36 13.88
C ARG A 53 -8.12 -1.92 14.06
N GLU A 54 -9.03 -1.08 14.55
CA GLU A 54 -8.72 0.29 14.97
C GLU A 54 -7.52 0.31 15.92
N ASN A 55 -6.61 1.28 15.74
CA ASN A 55 -5.34 1.46 16.44
C ASN A 55 -4.28 0.38 16.18
N GLU A 56 -4.57 -0.64 15.39
CA GLU A 56 -3.56 -1.62 15.00
C GLU A 56 -2.49 -0.96 14.12
N THR A 57 -1.23 -1.34 14.31
CA THR A 57 -0.13 -0.86 13.46
C THR A 57 0.08 -1.75 12.24
N VAL A 58 0.28 -1.12 11.09
CA VAL A 58 0.59 -1.79 9.82
C VAL A 58 1.82 -1.15 9.18
N GLU A 59 2.54 -1.95 8.40
CA GLU A 59 3.71 -1.52 7.65
C GLU A 59 3.34 -1.32 6.18
N VAL A 60 3.37 -0.07 5.74
CA VAL A 60 3.13 0.34 4.35
C VAL A 60 4.45 0.33 3.59
N VAL A 61 4.49 -0.42 2.49
CA VAL A 61 5.67 -0.57 1.62
C VAL A 61 5.67 0.49 0.53
N CYS A 62 4.51 0.71 -0.07
CA CYS A 62 4.32 1.70 -1.13
C CYS A 62 2.85 2.13 -1.18
N GLN A 63 2.56 3.18 -1.94
CA GLN A 63 1.20 3.66 -2.14
C GLN A 63 0.88 3.76 -3.64
N LEU A 64 -0.28 3.22 -4.02
CA LEU A 64 -0.91 3.47 -5.33
C LEU A 64 -1.79 4.72 -5.22
N ARG A 65 -1.83 5.57 -6.25
CA ARG A 65 -2.55 6.87 -6.20
C ARG A 65 -3.77 6.93 -7.12
N ASP A 66 -3.99 5.88 -7.89
CA ASP A 66 -4.98 5.73 -8.96
C ASP A 66 -5.77 4.41 -8.86
N GLY A 67 -5.92 3.87 -7.65
CA GLY A 67 -6.80 2.72 -7.39
C GLY A 67 -8.29 3.08 -7.40
N GLU A 68 -9.15 2.08 -7.13
CA GLU A 68 -10.60 2.32 -7.05
C GLU A 68 -10.92 3.42 -6.02
N PRO A 69 -11.67 4.48 -6.38
CA PRO A 69 -12.01 5.53 -5.44
C PRO A 69 -12.88 5.02 -4.30
N VAL A 70 -12.42 5.17 -3.05
CA VAL A 70 -13.19 4.81 -1.85
C VAL A 70 -13.73 6.06 -1.19
N SER A 71 -15.04 6.11 -0.93
CA SER A 71 -15.71 7.22 -0.24
C SER A 71 -16.44 6.70 0.99
N ASN A 72 -16.01 7.15 2.18
CA ASN A 72 -16.67 6.86 3.45
C ASN A 72 -16.55 8.08 4.39
N PRO A 73 -17.33 9.14 4.16
CA PRO A 73 -17.26 10.36 4.97
C PRO A 73 -17.65 10.09 6.44
N GLY A 74 -17.06 10.85 7.37
CA GLY A 74 -17.35 10.75 8.80
C GLY A 74 -16.16 10.25 9.63
N ASP A 75 -16.30 10.31 10.96
CA ASP A 75 -15.31 9.90 11.97
C ASP A 75 -13.88 10.44 11.79
N GLY A 76 -13.68 11.56 11.07
CA GLY A 76 -12.34 12.11 10.77
C GLY A 76 -11.84 11.81 9.35
N ARG A 77 -12.56 10.99 8.59
CA ARG A 77 -12.27 10.70 7.17
C ARG A 77 -12.72 11.84 6.25
N PRO A 78 -12.09 11.99 5.06
CA PRO A 78 -12.42 13.08 4.14
C PRO A 78 -13.84 12.98 3.53
N ASN A 79 -14.45 14.13 3.24
CA ASN A 79 -15.76 14.22 2.55
C ASN A 79 -15.68 14.01 1.03
N TYR A 80 -14.66 13.30 0.55
CA TYR A 80 -14.41 13.05 -0.87
C TYR A 80 -13.84 11.66 -1.08
N ALA A 81 -14.02 11.10 -2.28
CA ALA A 81 -13.46 9.80 -2.63
C ALA A 81 -11.93 9.87 -2.73
N VAL A 82 -11.24 8.86 -2.18
CA VAL A 82 -9.79 8.74 -2.18
C VAL A 82 -9.41 7.51 -2.99
N SER A 83 -8.61 7.72 -4.05
CA SER A 83 -8.06 6.66 -4.90
C SER A 83 -6.69 6.16 -4.43
N ALA A 84 -6.24 6.61 -3.25
CA ALA A 84 -4.99 6.15 -2.66
C ALA A 84 -5.19 4.82 -1.93
N TRP A 85 -4.31 3.87 -2.20
CA TRP A 85 -4.29 2.56 -1.60
C TRP A 85 -2.88 2.24 -1.11
N ASP A 86 -2.78 1.77 0.13
CA ASP A 86 -1.53 1.40 0.77
C ASP A 86 -1.28 -0.09 0.53
N GLN A 87 -0.13 -0.42 -0.05
CA GLN A 87 0.34 -1.79 -0.11
C GLN A 87 1.08 -2.12 1.18
N LEU A 88 0.64 -3.18 1.86
CA LEU A 88 1.23 -3.65 3.10
C LEU A 88 2.39 -4.63 2.85
N ALA A 89 3.21 -4.87 3.87
CA ALA A 89 4.36 -5.79 3.79
C ALA A 89 4.01 -7.23 3.39
N ASN A 90 2.77 -7.66 3.64
CA ASN A 90 2.25 -8.97 3.23
C ASN A 90 1.69 -8.99 1.79
N GLY A 91 1.81 -7.89 1.03
CA GLY A 91 1.32 -7.74 -0.34
C GLY A 91 -0.16 -7.36 -0.46
N SER A 92 -0.90 -7.31 0.66
CA SER A 92 -2.31 -6.90 0.66
C SER A 92 -2.47 -5.39 0.51
N TRP A 93 -3.65 -4.96 0.09
CA TRP A 93 -4.00 -3.56 -0.16
C TRP A 93 -5.04 -3.07 0.83
N LEU A 94 -4.78 -1.90 1.40
CA LEU A 94 -5.68 -1.25 2.35
C LEU A 94 -6.02 0.17 1.86
N PRO A 95 -7.30 0.59 1.88
CA PRO A 95 -7.63 1.95 1.48
C PRO A 95 -6.96 2.98 2.41
N ASP A 96 -6.26 3.98 1.84
CA ASP A 96 -5.52 4.99 2.62
C ASP A 96 -6.43 5.77 3.58
N ILE A 97 -7.73 5.85 3.30
CA ILE A 97 -8.73 6.50 4.19
C ILE A 97 -8.84 5.86 5.58
N TYR A 98 -8.30 4.66 5.77
CA TYR A 98 -8.31 3.94 7.04
C TYR A 98 -6.93 3.89 7.70
N THR A 99 -5.93 4.61 7.18
CA THR A 99 -4.61 4.71 7.82
C THR A 99 -4.36 6.09 8.39
N SER A 100 -3.46 6.18 9.35
CA SER A 100 -3.00 7.46 9.91
C SER A 100 -2.08 8.26 8.97
N LEU A 101 -1.89 7.78 7.74
CA LEU A 101 -1.18 8.53 6.72
C LEU A 101 -2.04 9.73 6.34
N GLY A 102 -1.43 10.92 6.34
CA GLY A 102 -2.18 12.13 6.00
C GLY A 102 -2.76 12.02 4.59
N HIS A 103 -4.08 11.97 4.47
CA HIS A 103 -4.80 11.88 3.20
C HIS A 103 -4.51 13.13 2.35
N LYS A 104 -3.53 13.04 1.46
CA LYS A 104 -3.22 14.12 0.52
C LYS A 104 -3.92 13.85 -0.79
N ARG A 105 -4.34 14.91 -1.48
CA ARG A 105 -4.76 14.84 -2.88
C ARG A 105 -3.54 14.90 -3.80
N GLY A 106 -3.66 14.35 -5.00
CA GLY A 106 -2.68 14.48 -6.06
C GLY A 106 -1.76 13.26 -6.23
N PRO A 107 -0.79 13.35 -7.16
CA PRO A 107 -0.07 12.18 -7.66
C PRO A 107 1.09 11.73 -6.76
N LYS A 108 1.44 12.50 -5.72
CA LYS A 108 2.61 12.20 -4.88
C LYS A 108 2.18 11.56 -3.55
N PRO A 109 2.85 10.48 -3.10
CA PRO A 109 2.62 9.89 -1.80
C PRO A 109 3.14 10.80 -0.68
N PRO A 110 2.75 10.55 0.58
CA PRO A 110 3.34 11.22 1.75
C PRO A 110 4.87 11.01 1.83
N PRO A 111 5.63 11.93 2.46
CA PRO A 111 7.06 11.73 2.69
C PRO A 111 7.35 10.39 3.39
N GLY A 112 8.39 9.70 2.95
CA GLY A 112 8.81 8.40 3.49
C GLY A 112 8.01 7.21 2.96
N ILE A 113 7.15 7.39 1.97
CA ILE A 113 6.48 6.31 1.23
C ILE A 113 6.76 6.51 -0.26
N GLU A 114 7.11 5.44 -0.96
CA GLU A 114 7.31 5.45 -2.41
C GLU A 114 6.01 5.10 -3.16
N LEU A 115 5.94 5.49 -4.43
CA LEU A 115 4.90 5.00 -5.32
C LEU A 115 5.14 3.51 -5.60
N CYS A 116 4.06 2.73 -5.65
CA CYS A 116 4.18 1.35 -6.10
C CYS A 116 4.65 1.32 -7.57
N GLN A 117 5.68 0.53 -7.88
CA GLN A 117 6.14 0.37 -9.26
C GLN A 117 5.07 -0.41 -10.03
N ASP A 118 4.40 0.27 -10.97
CA ASP A 118 3.32 -0.20 -11.86
C ASP A 118 2.89 -1.65 -11.61
N GLN A 119 1.94 -1.81 -10.69
CA GLN A 119 1.21 -3.07 -10.55
C GLN A 119 -0.02 -2.93 -11.44
N THR A 120 -0.06 -3.75 -12.49
CA THR A 120 -1.22 -4.00 -13.37
C THR A 120 -2.53 -3.71 -12.67
N SER A 121 -3.29 -2.75 -13.21
CA SER A 121 -4.62 -2.36 -12.75
C SER A 121 -5.46 -3.59 -12.38
N ALA A 122 -6.28 -3.47 -11.34
CA ALA A 122 -7.25 -4.52 -11.00
C ALA A 122 -7.99 -4.99 -12.27
N PRO A 123 -8.25 -6.30 -12.43
CA PRO A 123 -9.08 -6.78 -13.54
C PRO A 123 -10.38 -5.98 -13.57
N ALA A 124 -10.78 -5.53 -14.77
CA ALA A 124 -12.01 -4.75 -14.92
C ALA A 124 -13.20 -5.46 -14.24
N PRO A 125 -14.14 -4.71 -13.63
CA PRO A 125 -15.36 -5.30 -13.07
C PRO A 125 -16.04 -6.15 -14.14
N VAL A 126 -16.28 -7.43 -13.84
CA VAL A 126 -17.04 -8.30 -14.74
C VAL A 126 -18.50 -7.82 -14.69
N PRO A 127 -19.13 -7.48 -15.83
CA PRO A 127 -20.52 -7.03 -15.88
C PRO A 127 -21.53 -8.11 -15.50
#